data_AF-A0ABD0R2D6-F1
#
_entry.id   AF-A0ABD0R2D6-F1
#
_cell.length_a   1.000
_cell.length_b   1.000
_cell.length_c   1.000
_cell.angle_alpha   90.00
_cell.angle_beta   90.00
_cell.angle_gamma   90.00
#
_symmetry.space_group_name_H-M   'P 1'
#
loop_
_entity.id
_entity.type
_entity.pdbx_description
1 polymer ?
#
loop_
_entity_poly.entity_id
_entity_poly.type
_entity_poly.pdbx_seq_one_letter_code
_entity_poly.pdbx_strand_id
1 'polypeptide(L)'
;QFTPEAFPLSDSRSFIAPLWADVHNGIRGDVYYRETSDPEILERATQDVRKYFKNMVSFTATWVFIATWSQVTFYGGSQTTP
;
A
#
# COMPACT_ATOMS: atom_id res chain seq x y z
N GLN A 1 20.00 -9.37 -0.40
CA GLN A 1 18.94 -9.36 -1.41
C GLN A 1 18.03 -10.53 -1.11
N PHE A 2 16.84 -10.24 -0.59
CA PHE A 2 15.79 -11.25 -0.55
C PHE A 2 15.20 -11.37 -1.96
N THR A 3 14.90 -12.59 -2.42
CA THR A 3 14.13 -12.79 -3.66
C THR A 3 12.67 -12.76 -3.26
N PRO A 4 11.89 -11.71 -3.58
CA PRO A 4 10.48 -11.66 -3.22
C PRO A 4 9.72 -12.76 -3.93
N GLU A 5 8.75 -13.36 -3.24
CA GLU A 5 7.74 -14.17 -3.92
C GLU A 5 6.96 -13.28 -4.90
N ALA A 6 6.57 -13.85 -6.04
CA ALA A 6 5.75 -13.14 -6.99
C ALA A 6 4.47 -12.67 -6.30
N PHE A 7 4.17 -11.37 -6.41
CA PHE A 7 2.94 -10.81 -5.87
C PHE A 7 1.75 -11.62 -6.41
N PRO A 8 0.82 -12.10 -5.57
CA PRO A 8 -0.21 -13.05 -5.99
C PRO A 8 -1.26 -12.34 -6.85
N LEU A 9 -0.93 -12.14 -8.12
CA LEU A 9 -1.88 -11.76 -9.16
C LEU A 9 -2.31 -13.05 -9.83
N SER A 10 -3.49 -13.53 -9.45
CA SER A 10 -4.11 -14.77 -9.93
C SER A 10 -4.34 -14.83 -11.45
N ASP A 11 -4.03 -13.75 -12.18
CA ASP A 11 -4.32 -13.55 -13.59
C ASP A 11 -3.11 -13.04 -14.42
N SER A 12 -1.89 -13.22 -13.94
CA SER A 12 -0.65 -12.84 -14.66
C SER A 12 -0.60 -11.36 -15.06
N ARG A 13 -1.32 -10.49 -14.36
CA ARG A 13 -1.27 -9.05 -14.62
C ARG A 13 0.10 -8.50 -14.29
N SER A 14 0.66 -7.70 -15.19
CA SER A 14 1.82 -6.87 -14.89
C SER A 14 1.38 -5.70 -14.02
N PHE A 15 2.06 -5.49 -12.89
CA PHE A 15 1.94 -4.26 -12.12
C PHE A 15 3.30 -3.57 -12.06
N ILE A 16 3.27 -2.24 -12.03
CA ILE A 16 4.46 -1.42 -11.82
C ILE A 16 4.35 -0.90 -10.39
N ALA A 17 5.36 -1.20 -9.56
CA ALA A 17 5.52 -0.63 -8.24
C ALA A 17 6.79 0.23 -8.23
N PRO A 18 6.70 1.52 -8.60
CA PRO A 18 7.87 2.41 -8.71
C PRO A 18 8.64 2.59 -7.40
N LEU A 19 7.99 2.26 -6.27
CA LEU A 19 8.53 2.38 -4.92
C LEU A 19 8.60 1.03 -4.19
N TRP A 20 8.71 -0.09 -4.94
CA TRP A 20 8.97 -1.39 -4.33
C TRP A 20 10.33 -1.38 -3.62
N ALA A 21 10.34 -1.71 -2.33
CA ALA A 21 11.55 -1.75 -1.54
C ALA A 21 11.56 -3.01 -0.66
N ASP A 22 12.75 -3.61 -0.53
CA ASP A 22 13.01 -4.67 0.44
C ASP A 22 13.18 -3.99 1.81
N VAL A 23 12.16 -4.06 2.66
CA VAL A 23 12.09 -3.38 3.96
C VAL A 23 12.12 -4.38 5.12
N HIS A 24 12.71 -3.98 6.24
CA HIS A 24 12.90 -4.84 7.42
C HIS A 24 12.49 -4.11 8.71
N ASN A 25 11.19 -4.16 9.03
CA ASN A 25 10.63 -3.58 10.26
C ASN A 25 10.97 -4.35 11.54
N GLY A 26 11.61 -5.53 11.45
CA GLY A 26 12.13 -6.26 12.61
C GLY A 26 13.35 -5.62 13.28
N ILE A 27 14.04 -4.72 12.58
CA ILE A 27 15.19 -3.98 13.11
C ILE A 27 14.79 -2.58 13.57
N ARG A 28 13.98 -1.89 12.76
CA ARG A 28 13.55 -0.51 13.03
C ARG A 28 12.24 -0.20 12.32
N GLY A 29 11.42 0.59 13.00
CA GLY A 29 10.24 1.23 12.45
C GLY A 29 8.98 0.44 12.66
N ASP A 30 7.87 1.14 12.52
CA ASP A 30 6.54 0.63 12.82
C ASP A 30 5.67 0.67 11.58
N VAL A 31 4.86 -0.37 11.41
CA VAL A 31 3.81 -0.44 10.40
C VAL A 31 2.48 -0.30 11.11
N TYR A 32 1.70 0.69 10.69
CA TYR A 32 0.37 0.97 11.19
C TYR A 32 -0.65 0.67 10.11
N TYR A 33 -1.76 0.07 10.51
CA TYR A 33 -2.87 -0.17 9.61
C TYR A 33 -4.20 0.05 10.31
N ARG A 34 -5.21 0.41 9.53
CA ARG A 34 -6.59 0.46 9.99
C ARG A 34 -7.54 0.20 8.83
N GLU A 35 -8.69 -0.38 9.16
CA GLU A 35 -9.86 -0.41 8.30
C GLU A 35 -10.83 0.68 8.72
N THR A 36 -11.51 1.31 7.77
CA THR A 36 -12.47 2.35 8.06
C THR A 36 -13.62 2.37 7.06
N SER A 37 -14.80 2.70 7.55
CA SER A 37 -16.00 3.05 6.79
C SER A 37 -16.43 4.51 7.04
N ASP A 38 -15.49 5.34 7.51
CA ASP A 38 -15.71 6.77 7.72
C ASP A 38 -16.21 7.45 6.43
N PRO A 39 -17.38 8.13 6.44
CA PRO A 39 -17.99 8.66 5.22
C PRO A 39 -17.12 9.66 4.45
N GLU A 40 -16.31 10.47 5.14
CA GLU A 40 -15.45 11.47 4.49
C GLU A 40 -14.30 10.77 3.74
N ILE A 41 -13.73 9.73 4.37
CA ILE A 41 -12.68 8.91 3.74
C ILE A 41 -13.25 8.12 2.56
N LEU A 42 -14.45 7.55 2.68
CA LEU A 42 -15.08 6.79 1.59
C LEU A 42 -15.40 7.67 0.39
N GLU A 43 -15.91 8.88 0.61
CA GLU A 43 -16.18 9.84 -0.47
C GLU A 43 -14.89 10.21 -1.21
N ARG A 44 -13.82 10.50 -0.46
CA ARG A 44 -12.51 10.80 -1.05
C ARG A 44 -11.96 9.65 -1.88
N ALA A 45 -11.97 8.43 -1.34
CA ALA A 45 -11.50 7.24 -2.06
C ALA A 45 -12.33 6.98 -3.33
N THR A 46 -13.64 7.18 -3.26
CA THR A 46 -14.56 7.07 -4.40
C THR A 46 -14.20 8.06 -5.51
N GLN A 47 -13.99 9.33 -5.14
CA GLN A 47 -13.61 10.37 -6.09
C GLN A 47 -12.25 10.10 -6.74
N ASP A 48 -11.26 9.67 -5.96
CA ASP A 48 -9.92 9.34 -6.47
C ASP A 48 -9.97 8.19 -7.48
N VAL A 49 -10.67 7.09 -7.16
CA VAL A 49 -10.81 5.96 -8.09
C VAL A 49 -11.49 6.39 -9.39
N ARG A 50 -12.63 7.09 -9.32
CA ARG A 50 -13.33 7.59 -10.52
C ARG A 50 -12.47 8.56 -11.35
N LYS A 51 -11.63 9.36 -10.69
CA LYS A 51 -10.74 10.33 -11.35
C LYS A 51 -9.64 9.65 -12.13
N TYR A 52 -8.96 8.68 -11.55
CA TYR A 52 -7.77 8.04 -12.12
C TYR A 52 -8.08 6.79 -12.97
N PHE A 53 -9.20 6.11 -12.72
CA PHE A 53 -9.65 4.93 -13.47
C PHE A 53 -10.94 5.24 -14.25
N LYS A 54 -10.77 5.74 -15.49
CA LYS A 54 -11.89 6.25 -16.32
C LYS A 54 -12.97 5.22 -16.65
N ASN A 55 -12.65 3.92 -16.60
CA ASN A 55 -13.60 2.83 -16.80
C ASN A 55 -14.44 2.50 -15.55
N MET A 56 -14.15 3.12 -14.41
CA MET A 56 -14.78 2.84 -13.11
C MET A 56 -15.70 3.98 -12.64
N VAL A 57 -16.49 4.57 -13.55
CA VAL A 57 -17.33 5.75 -13.25
C VAL A 57 -18.40 5.47 -12.18
N SER A 58 -18.90 4.23 -12.09
CA SER A 58 -19.90 3.81 -11.10
C SER A 58 -19.32 3.25 -9.80
N PHE A 59 -17.99 3.27 -9.64
CA PHE A 59 -17.33 2.76 -8.43
C PHE A 59 -17.78 3.55 -7.20
N THR A 60 -18.04 2.87 -6.09
CA THR A 60 -18.34 3.49 -4.79
C THR A 60 -17.65 2.67 -3.71
N ALA A 61 -16.78 3.30 -2.92
CA ALA A 61 -16.09 2.62 -1.84
C ALA A 61 -17.06 2.30 -0.69
N THR A 62 -17.02 1.08 -0.18
CA THR A 62 -17.83 0.64 0.98
C THR A 62 -17.01 0.52 2.25
N TRP A 63 -15.69 0.37 2.11
CA TRP A 63 -14.69 0.35 3.18
C TRP A 63 -13.31 0.69 2.57
N VAL A 64 -12.36 1.10 3.40
CA VAL A 64 -10.97 1.37 2.97
C VAL A 64 -10.00 0.74 3.96
N PHE A 65 -8.98 0.04 3.45
CA PHE A 65 -7.78 -0.35 4.19
C PHE A 65 -6.71 0.73 4.03
N ILE A 66 -6.20 1.26 5.14
CA ILE A 66 -5.14 2.25 5.15
C ILE A 66 -3.94 1.63 5.85
N ALA A 67 -2.81 1.54 5.14
CA ALA A 67 -1.53 1.17 5.72
C ALA A 67 -0.54 2.32 5.58
N THR A 68 0.24 2.55 6.62
CA THR A 68 1.34 3.52 6.63
C THR A 68 2.48 3.00 7.48
N TRP A 69 3.66 3.54 7.30
CA TRP A 69 4.86 3.13 8.00
C TRP A 69 5.65 4.34 8.45
N SER A 70 6.40 4.18 9.55
CA SER A 70 7.24 5.22 10.11
C SER A 70 8.62 4.64 10.43
N GLN A 71 9.66 5.26 9.88
CA GLN A 71 11.08 4.89 10.11
C GLN A 71 11.39 3.41 9.87
N VAL A 72 10.69 2.79 8.91
CA VAL A 72 10.94 1.41 8.53
C VAL A 72 12.19 1.34 7.68
N THR A 73 13.18 0.60 8.17
CA THR A 73 14.46 0.48 7.50
C THR A 73 14.44 -0.49 6.33
N PHE A 74 15.39 -0.35 5.42
CA PHE A 74 15.57 -1.27 4.29
C PHE A 74 16.30 -2.56 4.71
N TYR A 75 16.21 -3.59 3.88
CA TYR A 75 16.90 -4.85 4.12
C TYR A 75 18.42 -4.69 4.15
N GLY A 76 19.06 -5.13 5.23
CA GLY A 76 20.48 -4.89 5.50
C GLY A 76 20.76 -3.56 6.23
N GLY A 77 19.71 -2.79 6.55
CA GLY A 77 19.77 -1.63 7.42
C GLY A 77 20.01 -1.98 8.89
N SER A 78 20.07 -0.95 9.72
CA SER A 78 20.33 -0.98 11.16
C SER A 78 19.39 -0.02 11.90
N GLN A 79 19.56 0.09 13.22
CA GLN A 79 18.81 1.06 14.03
C GLN A 79 19.10 2.53 13.68
N THR A 80 20.14 2.83 12.89
CA THR A 80 20.52 4.20 12.53
C THR A 80 20.21 4.56 11.09
N THR A 81 20.03 3.58 10.20
CA THR A 81 19.55 3.85 8.85
C THR A 81 18.05 4.18 8.88
N PRO A 82 17.58 5.07 7.99
CA PRO A 82 16.15 5.22 7.73
C PRO A 82 15.52 3.87 7.44
#